data_AF-A0A6N7XTK6-F1
#
_entry.id   AF-A0A6N7XTK6-F1
#
_cell.length_a   1.000
_cell.length_b   1.000
_cell.length_c   1.000
_cell.angle_alpha   90.00
_cell.angle_beta   90.00
_cell.angle_gamma   90.00
#
_symmetry.space_group_name_H-M   'P 1'
#
loop_
_entity.id
_entity.type
_entity.pdbx_description
1 polymer ?
#
loop_
_entity_poly.entity_id
_entity_poly.type
_entity_poly.pdbx_seq_one_letter_code
_entity_poly.pdbx_strand_id
1 'polypeptide(L)'
;MKNNKGLTLIEIVITIAITSIMAIAVLTMFNISITNISESGNKTERVLRIKEEVDEEIINNKEKTTNTDKVKVTIDGIIKDREVDGKIIEIKDSDIKITTFVPNKPKSTK
;
A
#
# COMPACT_ATOMS: atom_id res chain seq x y z
N MET A 1 -59.26 21.21 21.45
CA MET A 1 -58.46 22.43 21.18
C MET A 1 -57.13 22.01 20.61
N LYS A 2 -56.74 22.49 19.42
CA LYS A 2 -55.51 22.10 18.71
C LYS A 2 -54.45 23.19 18.97
N ASN A 3 -53.41 22.86 19.75
CA ASN A 3 -52.34 23.81 20.08
C ASN A 3 -51.34 23.89 18.92
N ASN A 4 -51.59 24.79 17.97
CA ASN A 4 -50.63 25.14 16.93
C ASN A 4 -49.62 26.15 17.50
N LYS A 5 -48.64 25.68 18.30
CA LYS A 5 -47.49 26.50 18.66
C LYS A 5 -46.55 26.56 17.45
N GLY A 6 -46.50 27.70 16.77
CA GLY A 6 -45.50 27.96 15.74
C GLY A 6 -44.10 28.09 16.34
N LEU A 7 -43.07 27.89 15.52
CA LEU A 7 -41.68 28.14 15.90
C LEU A 7 -41.45 29.64 16.07
N THR A 8 -40.79 30.01 17.15
CA THR A 8 -40.35 31.39 17.36
C THR A 8 -39.12 31.70 16.50
N LEU A 9 -38.92 32.97 16.17
CA LEU A 9 -37.78 33.40 15.37
C LEU A 9 -36.44 33.04 16.05
N ILE A 10 -36.41 33.09 17.38
CA ILE A 10 -35.22 32.74 18.17
C ILE A 10 -34.91 31.23 18.11
N GLU A 11 -35.92 30.35 18.14
CA GLU A 11 -35.72 28.91 18.00
C GLU A 11 -35.16 28.54 16.63
N ILE A 12 -35.58 29.24 15.57
CA ILE A 12 -35.04 29.04 14.21
C ILE A 12 -33.55 29.42 14.18
N VAL A 13 -33.20 30.59 14.72
CA VAL A 13 -31.80 31.06 14.76
C VAL A 13 -30.92 30.09 15.54
N ILE A 14 -31.38 29.62 16.70
CA ILE A 14 -30.65 28.65 17.53
C ILE A 14 -30.47 27.32 16.78
N THR A 15 -31.52 26.84 16.10
CA THR A 15 -31.46 25.57 15.36
C THR A 15 -30.46 25.65 14.20
N ILE A 16 -30.45 26.76 13.46
CA ILE A 16 -29.46 26.99 12.39
C ILE A 16 -28.06 27.03 12.97
N ALA A 17 -27.84 27.76 14.07
CA ALA A 17 -26.53 27.86 14.70
C ALA A 17 -25.98 26.48 15.13
N ILE A 18 -26.81 25.66 15.79
CA ILE A 18 -26.42 24.30 16.20
C ILE A 18 -26.15 23.42 14.97
N THR A 19 -27.00 23.49 13.95
CA THR A 19 -26.84 22.71 12.71
C THR A 19 -25.55 23.09 11.98
N SER A 20 -25.21 24.37 11.91
CA SER A 20 -23.95 24.83 11.30
C SER A 20 -22.72 24.32 12.04
N ILE A 21 -22.74 24.31 13.37
CA ILE A 21 -21.64 23.75 14.17
C ILE A 21 -21.46 22.25 13.88
N MET A 22 -22.57 21.50 13.83
CA MET A 22 -22.53 20.07 13.49
C MET A 22 -22.03 19.84 12.05
N ALA A 23 -22.47 20.67 11.10
CA ALA A 23 -22.06 20.56 9.70
C ALA A 23 -20.55 20.74 9.52
N ILE A 24 -19.93 21.65 10.27
CA ILE A 24 -18.47 21.85 10.26
C ILE A 24 -17.75 20.56 10.69
N ALA A 25 -18.19 19.94 11.79
CA ALA A 25 -17.57 18.71 12.30
C ALA A 25 -17.65 17.57 11.26
N VAL A 26 -18.81 17.41 10.63
CA VAL A 26 -19.03 16.40 9.58
C VAL A 26 -18.14 16.68 8.37
N LEU A 27 -18.05 17.94 7.93
CA LEU A 27 -17.23 18.34 6.79
C LEU A 27 -15.74 18.06 7.04
N THR A 28 -15.24 18.34 8.25
CA THR A 28 -13.86 18.03 8.63
C THR A 28 -13.59 16.52 8.53
N MET A 29 -14.51 15.69 9.00
CA MET A 29 -14.38 14.22 8.93
C MET A 29 -14.31 13.73 7.48
N PHE A 30 -15.16 14.26 6.59
CA PHE A 30 -15.14 13.92 5.16
C PHE A 30 -13.84 14.36 4.50
N ASN A 31 -13.36 15.58 4.76
CA ASN A 31 -12.12 16.08 4.19
C ASN A 31 -10.91 15.20 4.56
N ILE A 32 -10.79 14.82 5.83
CA ILE A 32 -9.72 13.91 6.28
C ILE A 32 -9.83 12.56 5.58
N SER A 33 -11.05 12.01 5.48
CA SER A 33 -11.27 10.72 4.84
C SER A 33 -10.90 10.74 3.36
N ILE A 34 -11.31 11.77 2.63
CA ILE A 34 -11.01 11.92 1.20
C ILE A 34 -9.50 12.07 0.97
N THR A 35 -8.82 12.89 1.78
CA THR A 35 -7.36 13.06 1.70
C THR A 35 -6.65 11.72 1.91
N ASN A 36 -7.04 10.97 2.94
CA ASN A 36 -6.43 9.67 3.23
C ASN A 36 -6.67 8.64 2.12
N ILE A 37 -7.86 8.63 1.52
CA ILE A 37 -8.18 7.75 0.38
C ILE A 37 -7.31 8.10 -0.82
N SER A 38 -7.20 9.40 -1.13
CA SER A 38 -6.37 9.88 -2.25
C SER A 38 -4.89 9.51 -2.06
N GLU A 39 -4.35 9.75 -0.86
CA GLU A 39 -2.96 9.43 -0.53
C GLU A 39 -2.71 7.92 -0.57
N SER A 40 -3.64 7.11 -0.06
CA SER A 40 -3.57 5.65 -0.12
C SER A 40 -3.62 5.12 -1.56
N GLY A 41 -4.45 5.74 -2.41
CA GLY A 41 -4.53 5.43 -3.84
C GLY A 41 -3.20 5.68 -4.54
N ASN A 42 -2.63 6.88 -4.36
CA ASN A 42 -1.33 7.25 -4.94
C ASN A 42 -0.20 6.30 -4.45
N LYS A 43 -0.18 5.97 -3.16
CA LYS A 43 0.77 4.99 -2.61
C LYS A 43 0.63 3.62 -3.27
N THR A 44 -0.60 3.16 -3.49
CA THR A 44 -0.87 1.87 -4.15
C THR A 44 -0.37 1.88 -5.59
N GLU A 45 -0.64 2.96 -6.34
CA GLU A 45 -0.18 3.12 -7.72
C GLU A 45 1.36 3.13 -7.79
N ARG A 46 2.03 3.83 -6.88
CA ARG A 46 3.50 3.81 -6.79
C ARG A 46 4.06 2.41 -6.50
N VAL A 47 3.48 1.67 -5.55
CA VAL A 47 3.90 0.28 -5.27
C VAL A 47 3.73 -0.59 -6.50
N LEU A 48 2.63 -0.45 -7.24
CA LEU A 48 2.38 -1.23 -8.46
C LEU A 48 3.42 -0.92 -9.55
N ARG A 49 3.76 0.35 -9.76
CA ARG A 49 4.81 0.73 -10.72
C ARG A 49 6.18 0.15 -10.34
N ILE A 50 6.58 0.27 -9.08
CA ILE A 50 7.85 -0.31 -8.61
C ILE A 50 7.85 -1.83 -8.79
N LYS A 51 6.71 -2.49 -8.55
CA LYS A 51 6.57 -3.92 -8.78
C LYS A 51 6.75 -4.27 -10.26
N GLU A 52 6.15 -3.50 -11.17
CA GLU A 52 6.34 -3.70 -12.62
C GLU A 52 7.80 -3.56 -13.02
N GLU A 53 8.52 -2.56 -12.49
CA GLU A 53 9.96 -2.40 -12.70
C GLU A 53 10.77 -3.60 -12.16
N VAL A 54 10.39 -4.12 -10.99
CA VAL A 54 11.00 -5.35 -10.43
C VAL A 54 10.74 -6.55 -11.33
N ASP A 55 9.50 -6.72 -11.79
CA ASP A 55 9.13 -7.84 -12.66
C ASP A 55 9.89 -7.78 -14.00
N GLU A 56 10.05 -6.59 -14.58
CA GLU A 56 10.89 -6.36 -15.77
C GLU A 56 12.36 -6.68 -15.52
N GLU A 57 12.92 -6.22 -14.40
CA GLU A 57 14.31 -6.50 -14.02
C GLU A 57 14.53 -8.00 -13.77
N ILE A 58 13.55 -8.71 -13.22
CA ILE A 58 13.58 -10.17 -13.08
C ILE A 58 13.60 -10.84 -14.46
N ILE A 59 12.71 -10.42 -15.39
CA ILE A 59 12.64 -10.98 -16.75
C ILE A 59 13.96 -10.76 -17.50
N ASN A 60 14.49 -9.54 -17.46
CA ASN A 60 15.74 -9.18 -18.14
C ASN A 60 16.96 -9.90 -17.54
N ASN A 61 16.99 -10.14 -16.22
CA ASN A 61 18.09 -10.86 -15.56
C ASN A 61 18.03 -12.38 -15.69
N LYS A 62 16.90 -12.97 -16.10
CA LYS A 62 16.81 -14.42 -16.39
C LYS A 62 17.75 -14.83 -17.54
N GLU A 63 18.22 -13.89 -18.35
CA GLU A 63 19.13 -14.15 -19.48
C GLU A 63 20.62 -13.86 -19.17
N LYS A 64 20.93 -13.18 -18.04
CA LYS A 64 22.29 -12.66 -17.72
C LYS A 64 22.82 -13.06 -16.34
N THR A 65 22.47 -14.23 -15.83
CA THR A 65 22.81 -14.60 -14.46
C THR A 65 24.26 -15.11 -14.33
N THR A 66 25.19 -14.16 -14.17
CA THR A 66 26.61 -14.39 -13.82
C THR A 66 26.96 -13.95 -12.39
N ASN A 67 26.07 -13.24 -11.69
CA ASN A 67 26.28 -12.83 -10.30
C ASN A 67 25.76 -13.89 -9.32
N THR A 68 26.50 -14.14 -8.24
CA THR A 68 26.27 -15.22 -7.26
C THR A 68 26.10 -14.64 -5.86
N ASP A 69 24.91 -14.11 -5.59
CA ASP A 69 24.46 -13.91 -4.22
C ASP A 69 23.99 -15.24 -3.66
N LYS A 70 24.33 -15.53 -2.40
CA LYS A 70 23.94 -16.77 -1.71
C LYS A 70 22.91 -16.47 -0.65
N VAL A 71 21.74 -17.10 -0.76
CA VAL A 71 20.71 -17.06 0.29
C VAL A 71 20.58 -18.43 0.94
N LYS A 72 20.66 -18.45 2.26
CA LYS A 72 20.48 -19.66 3.07
C LYS A 72 18.98 -19.90 3.26
N VAL A 73 18.48 -21.03 2.76
CA VAL A 73 17.07 -21.41 2.87
C VAL A 73 16.97 -22.56 3.87
N THR A 74 16.22 -22.33 4.95
CA THR A 74 15.87 -23.35 5.94
C THR A 74 14.41 -23.75 5.71
N ILE A 75 14.17 -25.02 5.42
CA ILE A 75 12.83 -25.60 5.28
C ILE A 75 12.62 -26.53 6.47
N ASP A 76 11.72 -26.16 7.36
CA ASP A 76 11.43 -26.94 8.56
C ASP A 76 10.89 -28.32 8.18
N GLY A 77 11.58 -29.38 8.66
CA GLY A 77 11.16 -30.78 8.52
C GLY A 77 11.76 -31.57 7.36
N ILE A 78 12.53 -30.99 6.43
CA ILE A 78 13.00 -31.67 5.19
C ILE A 78 14.53 -31.58 4.93
N ILE A 79 15.37 -31.54 5.98
CA ILE A 79 16.86 -31.58 5.94
C ILE A 79 17.56 -30.20 5.85
N LYS A 80 18.70 -30.13 6.57
CA LYS A 80 19.76 -29.11 6.64
C LYS A 80 19.74 -28.02 5.57
N ASP A 81 19.86 -26.79 6.08
CA ASP A 81 20.30 -25.58 5.40
C ASP A 81 20.90 -25.80 4.01
N ARG A 82 20.19 -25.35 2.97
CA ARG A 82 20.73 -25.29 1.61
C ARG A 82 21.06 -23.85 1.26
N GLU A 83 22.26 -23.64 0.74
CA GLU A 83 22.62 -22.40 0.06
C GLU A 83 22.03 -22.44 -1.35
N VAL A 84 21.28 -21.41 -1.70
CA VAL A 84 20.74 -21.20 -3.04
C VAL A 84 21.48 -20.02 -3.65
N ASP A 85 22.14 -20.27 -4.78
CA ASP A 85 22.76 -19.22 -5.59
C ASP A 85 21.69 -18.47 -6.38
N GLY A 86 21.81 -17.15 -6.44
CA GLY A 86 20.90 -16.29 -7.17
C GLY A 86 21.38 -14.85 -7.21
N LYS A 87 20.45 -13.93 -7.43
CA LYS A 87 20.68 -12.48 -7.42
C LYS A 87 19.63 -11.80 -6.54
N ILE A 88 20.06 -10.91 -5.66
CA ILE A 88 19.15 -10.02 -4.95
C ILE A 88 18.88 -8.81 -5.86
N ILE A 89 17.61 -8.52 -6.10
CA ILE A 89 17.16 -7.33 -6.83
C ILE A 89 16.55 -6.39 -5.81
N GLU A 90 17.07 -5.16 -5.77
CA GLU A 90 16.56 -4.09 -4.92
C GLU A 90 16.19 -2.90 -5.79
N ILE A 91 14.92 -2.49 -5.74
CA ILE A 91 14.45 -1.26 -6.36
C ILE A 91 13.85 -0.37 -5.28
N LYS A 92 14.20 0.91 -5.32
CA LYS A 92 13.80 1.91 -4.35
C LYS A 92 13.22 3.11 -5.08
N ASP A 93 12.00 3.50 -4.71
CA ASP A 93 11.41 4.79 -5.08
C ASP A 93 11.01 5.53 -3.80
N SER A 94 11.72 6.64 -3.55
CA SER A 94 11.51 7.53 -2.40
C SER A 94 11.48 6.73 -1.07
N ASP A 95 10.31 6.57 -0.46
CA ASP A 95 10.11 5.88 0.82
C ASP A 95 9.80 4.37 0.69
N ILE A 96 9.69 3.85 -0.53
CA ILE A 96 9.30 2.46 -0.80
C ILE A 96 10.52 1.71 -1.33
N LYS A 97 10.90 0.62 -0.66
CA LYS A 97 11.97 -0.29 -1.08
C LYS A 97 11.38 -1.69 -1.26
N ILE A 98 11.52 -2.26 -2.45
CA ILE A 98 11.19 -3.66 -2.73
C ILE A 98 12.51 -4.42 -2.92
N THR A 99 12.72 -5.45 -2.11
CA THR A 99 13.85 -6.38 -2.21
C THR A 99 13.30 -7.77 -2.51
N THR A 100 13.82 -8.42 -3.54
CA THR A 100 13.47 -9.79 -3.91
C THR A 100 14.70 -10.62 -4.24
N PHE A 101 14.62 -11.93 -4.06
CA PHE A 101 15.69 -12.87 -4.41
C PHE A 101 15.26 -13.72 -5.59
N VAL A 102 16.06 -13.70 -6.66
CA VAL A 102 15.85 -14.52 -7.86
C VAL A 102 16.85 -15.66 -7.85
N PRO A 103 16.43 -16.91 -7.59
CA PRO A 103 17.33 -18.06 -7.63
C PRO A 103 17.77 -18.36 -9.07
N ASN A 104 18.99 -18.85 -9.22
CA ASN A 104 19.49 -19.35 -10.49
C ASN A 104 18.70 -20.59 -10.93
N LYS A 105 18.50 -20.75 -12.25
CA LYS A 105 17.89 -21.98 -12.78
C LYS A 105 18.74 -23.18 -12.33
N PRO A 106 18.13 -24.27 -11.84
CA PRO A 106 18.86 -25.48 -11.51
C PRO A 106 19.56 -25.99 -12.79
N LYS A 107 20.85 -26.32 -12.70
CA LYS A 107 21.54 -27.01 -13.79
C LYS A 107 20.84 -28.36 -13.99
N SER A 108 20.14 -28.51 -15.12
CA SER A 108 19.50 -29.78 -15.49
C SER A 108 20.58 -30.86 -15.51
N THR A 109 20.55 -31.73 -14.50
CA THR A 109 21.43 -32.89 -14.39
C THR A 109 20.81 -33.96 -15.28
N LYS A 110 21.40 -34.20 -16.45
CA LYS A 110 21.15 -35.43 -17.22
C LYS A 110 21.91 -36.58 -16.58
#